data_AF-A0A399EI33-F1
#
_entry.id   AF-A0A399EI33-F1
#
_cell.length_a   1.000
_cell.length_b   1.000
_cell.length_c   1.000
_cell.angle_alpha   90.00
_cell.angle_beta   90.00
_cell.angle_gamma   90.00
#
_symmetry.space_group_name_H-M   'P 1'
#
loop_
_entity.id
_entity.type
_entity.pdbx_description
1 polymer ?
#
loop_
_entity_poly.entity_id
_entity_poly.type
_entity_poly.pdbx_seq_one_letter_code
_entity_poly.pdbx_strand_id
1 'polypeptide(L)'
;MTLGFRLKERREALALTQEQVGRVLGVSRELVALWESGERVPGARQLDDLARLYRVNRGYLLGKEDLDRKAEREVLYRGLPDDLKIRDEVERWLDFLDEWAELLEVLEVPLSGPGRPPKPLAEKEPVTDLRRVSALAEKTRDHYKLGLDALPNLYAFLDEKGVLVYRAPLGPLGEGGVGISGAVYNHPALGFCILVNANTSPGRQVFTLAHEWAHALFHHQSGGIVCRMGDYDAKERFADAFAAHFLVPGKELRRLVEDEREKGGLDAYKVLRLAAYFRVSYATVLNRLLDEKLISTEQHRLFRGYSPSAMARALGLEEEMFRIPEPHPLFLERYPVSVLEQLRRALQADHLTPAQAADLLRVDVTTVRARLLAEPPKANPLEAGEFDELPQVA
;
A
#
# COMPACT_ATOMS: atom_id res chain seq x y z
N MET A 1 8.53 -5.34 -29.13
CA MET A 1 10.02 -5.37 -29.10
C MET A 1 10.50 -6.80 -29.36
N THR A 2 11.62 -6.97 -30.07
CA THR A 2 12.17 -8.29 -30.43
C THR A 2 13.09 -8.82 -29.32
N LEU A 3 13.33 -10.13 -29.27
CA LEU A 3 14.29 -10.76 -28.35
C LEU A 3 15.69 -10.16 -28.47
N GLY A 4 16.19 -9.98 -29.71
CA GLY A 4 17.51 -9.40 -29.96
C GLY A 4 17.66 -7.98 -29.42
N PHE A 5 16.60 -7.17 -29.51
CA PHE A 5 16.58 -5.82 -28.94
C PHE A 5 16.73 -5.86 -27.40
N ARG A 6 15.97 -6.71 -26.70
CA ARG A 6 16.05 -6.84 -25.24
C ARG A 6 17.39 -7.36 -24.76
N LEU A 7 17.98 -8.32 -25.49
CA LEU A 7 19.32 -8.83 -25.20
C LEU A 7 20.36 -7.70 -25.28
N LYS A 8 20.29 -6.89 -26.35
CA LYS A 8 21.18 -5.76 -26.55
C LYS A 8 21.00 -4.69 -25.47
N GLU A 9 19.76 -4.31 -25.20
CA GLU A 9 19.39 -3.32 -24.19
C GLU A 9 19.91 -3.69 -22.80
N ARG A 10 19.66 -4.94 -22.34
CA ARG A 10 20.15 -5.40 -21.03
C ARG A 10 21.67 -5.51 -20.98
N ARG A 11 22.31 -5.96 -22.06
CA ARG A 11 23.77 -5.99 -22.14
C ARG A 11 24.36 -4.58 -21.97
N GLU A 12 23.78 -3.60 -22.66
CA GLU A 12 24.24 -2.20 -22.63
C GLU A 12 23.97 -1.55 -21.26
N ALA A 13 22.81 -1.83 -20.64
CA ALA A 13 22.50 -1.37 -19.29
C ALA A 13 23.49 -1.89 -18.24
N LEU A 14 24.05 -3.08 -18.44
CA LEU A 14 25.09 -3.66 -17.58
C LEU A 14 26.52 -3.30 -18.00
N ALA A 15 26.69 -2.39 -18.98
CA ALA A 15 27.97 -1.99 -19.54
C ALA A 15 28.85 -3.16 -20.03
N LEU A 16 28.22 -4.27 -20.46
CA LEU A 16 28.93 -5.44 -20.97
C LEU A 16 29.19 -5.32 -22.47
N THR A 17 30.35 -5.77 -22.92
CA THR A 17 30.62 -5.95 -24.35
C THR A 17 30.10 -7.31 -24.83
N GLN A 18 29.78 -7.42 -26.13
CA GLN A 18 29.39 -8.71 -26.72
C GLN A 18 30.47 -9.79 -26.52
N GLU A 19 31.74 -9.39 -26.48
CA GLU A 19 32.87 -10.29 -26.23
C GLU A 19 32.87 -10.82 -24.78
N GLN A 20 32.56 -9.96 -23.81
CA GLN A 20 32.43 -10.36 -22.41
C GLN A 20 31.25 -11.34 -22.21
N VAL A 21 30.11 -11.07 -22.83
CA VAL A 21 28.95 -11.98 -22.81
C VAL A 21 29.32 -13.33 -23.43
N GLY A 22 29.97 -13.31 -24.59
CA GLY A 22 30.43 -14.53 -25.24
C GLY A 22 31.36 -15.36 -24.36
N ARG A 23 32.33 -14.70 -23.71
CA ARG A 23 33.26 -15.34 -22.78
C ARG A 23 32.57 -16.00 -21.59
N VAL A 24 31.59 -15.34 -20.99
CA VAL A 24 30.83 -15.88 -19.84
C VAL A 24 29.97 -17.07 -20.25
N LEU A 25 29.36 -17.03 -21.44
CA LEU A 25 28.49 -18.09 -21.93
C LEU A 25 29.23 -19.22 -22.68
N GLY A 26 30.55 -19.11 -22.84
CA GLY A 26 31.33 -20.08 -23.61
C GLY A 26 31.00 -20.09 -25.11
N VAL A 27 30.61 -18.94 -25.67
CA VAL A 27 30.25 -18.76 -27.09
C VAL A 27 31.06 -17.64 -27.75
N SER A 28 31.08 -17.61 -29.09
CA SER A 28 31.80 -16.55 -29.81
C SER A 28 31.07 -15.20 -29.75
N ARG A 29 31.82 -14.10 -29.82
CA ARG A 29 31.27 -12.73 -29.90
C ARG A 29 30.29 -12.60 -31.08
N GLU A 30 30.63 -13.20 -32.22
CA GLU A 30 29.82 -13.17 -33.43
C GLU A 30 28.46 -13.83 -33.21
N LEU A 31 28.39 -14.90 -32.41
CA LEU A 31 27.14 -15.55 -32.08
C LEU A 31 26.23 -14.65 -31.23
N VAL A 32 26.80 -13.91 -30.28
CA VAL A 32 26.08 -12.91 -29.47
C VAL A 32 25.56 -11.77 -30.36
N ALA A 33 26.38 -11.29 -31.31
CA ALA A 33 25.96 -10.26 -32.27
C ALA A 33 24.79 -10.73 -33.15
N LEU A 34 24.82 -11.98 -33.62
CA LEU A 34 23.73 -12.59 -34.40
C LEU A 34 22.45 -12.77 -33.57
N TRP A 35 22.55 -12.98 -32.26
CA TRP A 35 21.40 -12.99 -31.37
C TRP A 35 20.79 -11.59 -31.20
N GLU A 36 21.63 -10.56 -31.04
CA GLU A 36 21.17 -9.17 -30.88
C GLU A 36 20.58 -8.58 -32.17
N SER A 37 21.08 -8.97 -33.35
CA SER A 37 20.50 -8.57 -34.64
C SER A 37 19.21 -9.32 -34.99
N GLY A 38 18.94 -10.44 -34.30
CA GLY A 38 17.79 -11.30 -34.56
C GLY A 38 17.95 -12.26 -35.73
N GLU A 39 19.14 -12.33 -36.33
CA GLU A 39 19.47 -13.30 -37.40
C GLU A 39 19.52 -14.74 -36.88
N ARG A 40 19.82 -14.93 -35.59
CA ARG A 40 19.80 -16.23 -34.94
C ARG A 40 19.12 -16.14 -33.58
N VAL A 41 18.45 -17.21 -33.16
CA VAL A 41 17.78 -17.28 -31.87
C VAL A 41 18.63 -18.13 -30.91
N PRO A 42 18.91 -17.68 -29.67
CA PRO A 42 19.55 -18.51 -28.66
C PRO A 42 18.73 -19.77 -28.38
N GLY A 43 19.40 -20.90 -28.16
CA GLY A 43 18.74 -22.11 -27.66
C GLY A 43 18.24 -21.96 -26.23
N ALA A 44 17.38 -22.86 -25.75
CA ALA A 44 16.77 -22.75 -24.42
C ALA A 44 17.78 -22.59 -23.28
N ARG A 45 18.85 -23.40 -23.25
CA ARG A 45 19.92 -23.30 -22.25
C ARG A 45 20.66 -21.95 -22.31
N GLN A 46 21.00 -21.50 -23.52
CA GLN A 46 21.68 -20.21 -23.72
C GLN A 46 20.80 -19.04 -23.30
N LEU A 47 19.49 -19.15 -23.50
CA LEU A 47 18.53 -18.15 -23.06
C LEU A 47 18.41 -18.10 -21.53
N ASP A 48 18.45 -19.25 -20.86
CA ASP A 48 18.47 -19.31 -19.39
C ASP A 48 19.79 -18.72 -18.83
N ASP A 49 20.92 -18.98 -19.49
CA ASP A 49 22.22 -18.42 -19.12
C ASP A 49 22.28 -16.90 -19.36
N LEU A 50 21.69 -16.41 -20.47
CA LEU A 50 21.53 -14.98 -20.74
C LEU A 50 20.61 -14.31 -19.69
N ALA A 51 19.50 -14.95 -19.32
CA ALA A 51 18.59 -14.46 -18.28
C ALA A 51 19.31 -14.29 -16.93
N ARG A 52 20.10 -15.29 -16.53
CA ARG A 52 20.94 -15.23 -15.32
C ARG A 52 22.01 -14.14 -15.40
N LEU A 53 22.73 -14.05 -16.52
CA LEU A 53 23.77 -13.04 -16.71
C LEU A 53 23.18 -11.62 -16.68
N TYR A 54 22.02 -11.43 -17.30
CA TYR A 54 21.36 -10.14 -17.42
C TYR A 54 20.43 -9.79 -16.25
N ARG A 55 20.34 -10.69 -15.26
CA ARG A 55 19.51 -10.54 -14.05
C ARG A 55 18.07 -10.19 -14.42
N VAL A 56 17.48 -10.99 -15.30
CA VAL A 56 16.08 -10.89 -15.73
C VAL A 56 15.49 -12.28 -15.81
N ASN A 57 14.17 -12.40 -15.73
CA ASN A 57 13.51 -13.67 -16.02
C ASN A 57 13.57 -14.00 -17.53
N ARG A 58 13.56 -15.28 -17.86
CA ARG A 58 13.41 -15.77 -19.23
C ARG A 58 12.15 -15.21 -19.91
N GLY A 59 11.07 -15.00 -19.17
CA GLY A 59 9.81 -14.42 -19.66
C GLY A 59 9.98 -13.00 -20.23
N TYR A 60 10.78 -12.16 -19.57
CA TYR A 60 11.17 -10.83 -20.02
C TYR A 60 11.88 -10.89 -21.38
N LEU A 61 12.93 -11.70 -21.51
CA LEU A 61 13.68 -11.84 -22.77
C LEU A 61 12.79 -12.28 -23.93
N LEU A 62 11.88 -13.23 -23.67
CA LEU A 62 10.92 -13.73 -24.65
C LEU A 62 9.76 -12.77 -24.94
N GLY A 63 9.69 -11.63 -24.23
CA GLY A 63 8.63 -10.65 -24.39
C GLY A 63 7.27 -11.11 -23.93
N LYS A 64 7.20 -12.17 -23.12
CA LYS A 64 5.97 -12.64 -22.49
C LYS A 64 5.56 -11.76 -21.30
N GLU A 65 6.52 -11.08 -20.67
CA GLU A 65 6.25 -10.21 -19.51
C GLU A 65 5.91 -8.76 -19.91
N ASP A 66 6.36 -8.29 -21.08
CA ASP A 66 6.29 -6.86 -21.44
C ASP A 66 4.96 -6.36 -21.99
N LEU A 67 4.11 -7.21 -22.56
CA LEU A 67 2.85 -6.74 -23.15
C LEU A 67 1.72 -6.72 -22.12
N ASP A 68 1.62 -7.77 -21.31
CA ASP A 68 0.58 -7.88 -20.28
C ASP A 68 0.91 -7.01 -19.05
N ARG A 69 2.15 -7.02 -18.52
CA ARG A 69 2.52 -6.13 -17.39
C ARG A 69 2.45 -4.65 -17.79
N LYS A 70 2.86 -4.31 -19.01
CA LYS A 70 2.77 -2.92 -19.48
C LYS A 70 1.30 -2.52 -19.66
N ALA A 71 0.46 -3.36 -20.27
CA ALA A 71 -0.97 -3.06 -20.36
C ALA A 71 -1.66 -2.93 -19.00
N GLU A 72 -1.29 -3.74 -18.01
CA GLU A 72 -1.79 -3.65 -16.63
C GLU A 72 -1.33 -2.36 -15.92
N ARG A 73 -0.04 -2.02 -16.01
CA ARG A 73 0.51 -0.77 -15.46
C ARG A 73 -0.04 0.48 -16.15
N GLU A 74 -0.31 0.41 -17.46
CA GLU A 74 -0.93 1.49 -18.23
C GLU A 74 -2.32 1.86 -17.69
N VAL A 75 -3.06 0.92 -17.09
CA VAL A 75 -4.33 1.24 -16.41
C VAL A 75 -4.08 2.17 -15.21
N LEU A 76 -3.01 1.94 -14.45
CA LEU A 76 -2.64 2.81 -13.33
C LEU A 76 -2.22 4.20 -13.86
N TYR A 77 -1.38 4.26 -14.89
CA TYR A 77 -0.92 5.53 -15.46
C TYR A 77 -2.03 6.40 -16.05
N ARG A 78 -3.08 5.81 -16.65
CA ARG A 78 -4.25 6.56 -17.15
C ARG A 78 -4.97 7.35 -16.05
N GLY A 79 -4.97 6.80 -14.83
CA GLY A 79 -5.55 7.41 -13.65
C GLY A 79 -4.64 8.44 -12.96
N LEU A 80 -3.43 8.73 -13.47
CA LEU A 80 -2.53 9.69 -12.81
C LEU A 80 -2.65 11.12 -13.33
N PRO A 81 -2.56 12.12 -12.44
CA PRO A 81 -2.50 13.53 -12.84
C PRO A 81 -1.30 13.79 -13.77
N ASP A 82 -1.36 14.90 -14.49
CA ASP A 82 -0.22 15.38 -15.28
C ASP A 82 0.81 16.09 -14.38
N ASP A 83 1.35 15.34 -13.41
CA ASP A 83 2.38 15.77 -12.48
C ASP A 83 3.49 14.71 -12.47
N LEU A 84 4.71 15.13 -12.85
CA LEU A 84 5.85 14.22 -12.96
C LEU A 84 6.26 13.64 -11.61
N LYS A 85 6.15 14.38 -10.50
CA LYS A 85 6.56 13.88 -9.18
C LYS A 85 5.64 12.76 -8.71
N ILE A 86 4.34 12.90 -8.95
CA ILE A 86 3.37 11.85 -8.62
C ILE A 86 3.62 10.61 -9.47
N ARG A 87 3.90 10.80 -10.77
CA ARG A 87 4.26 9.69 -11.67
C ARG A 87 5.52 8.96 -11.22
N ASP A 88 6.57 9.70 -10.87
CA ASP A 88 7.83 9.14 -10.36
C ASP A 88 7.63 8.34 -9.06
N GLU A 89 6.76 8.79 -8.15
CA GLU A 89 6.46 8.06 -6.91
C GLU A 89 5.66 6.77 -7.16
N VAL A 90 4.76 6.78 -8.15
CA VAL A 90 4.02 5.58 -8.56
C VAL A 90 4.94 4.59 -9.29
N GLU A 91 5.82 5.08 -10.16
CA GLU A 91 6.83 4.24 -10.83
C GLU A 91 7.78 3.61 -9.80
N ARG A 92 8.29 4.39 -8.84
CA ARG A 92 9.11 3.87 -7.74
C ARG A 92 8.41 2.78 -6.95
N TRP A 93 7.11 2.94 -6.69
CA TRP A 93 6.32 1.90 -6.02
C TRP A 93 6.24 0.63 -6.86
N LEU A 94 5.94 0.73 -8.15
CA LEU A 94 5.85 -0.42 -9.06
C LEU A 94 7.18 -1.15 -9.23
N ASP A 95 8.28 -0.41 -9.37
CA ASP A 95 9.63 -0.98 -9.45
C ASP A 95 10.00 -1.72 -8.16
N PHE A 96 9.69 -1.13 -7.00
CA PHE A 96 9.87 -1.80 -5.72
C PHE A 96 9.08 -3.11 -5.64
N LEU A 97 7.82 -3.15 -6.11
CA LEU A 97 7.02 -4.38 -6.09
C LEU A 97 7.64 -5.48 -6.95
N ASP A 98 8.14 -5.16 -8.13
CA ASP A 98 8.80 -6.12 -9.01
C ASP A 98 10.09 -6.65 -8.37
N GLU A 99 10.97 -5.76 -7.91
CA GLU A 99 12.24 -6.13 -7.27
C GLU A 99 12.01 -6.93 -5.97
N TRP A 100 10.96 -6.58 -5.22
CA TRP A 100 10.57 -7.33 -4.03
C TRP A 100 10.10 -8.74 -4.36
N ALA A 101 9.28 -8.90 -5.40
CA ALA A 101 8.84 -10.21 -5.86
C ALA A 101 10.01 -11.09 -6.31
N GLU A 102 10.96 -10.52 -7.06
CA GLU A 102 12.18 -11.21 -7.47
C GLU A 102 13.03 -11.64 -6.28
N LEU A 103 13.19 -10.76 -5.27
CA LEU A 103 13.93 -11.10 -4.06
C LEU A 103 13.24 -12.23 -3.28
N LEU A 104 11.92 -12.19 -3.13
CA LEU A 104 11.18 -13.26 -2.45
C LEU A 104 11.32 -14.60 -3.16
N GLU A 105 11.33 -14.62 -4.50
CA GLU A 105 11.59 -15.82 -5.30
C GLU A 105 12.99 -16.38 -5.02
N VAL A 106 14.03 -15.52 -5.00
CA VAL A 106 15.42 -15.91 -4.69
C VAL A 106 15.56 -16.45 -3.26
N LEU A 107 14.83 -15.86 -2.32
CA LEU A 107 14.79 -16.30 -0.92
C LEU A 107 13.90 -17.52 -0.68
N GLU A 108 13.30 -18.08 -1.74
CA GLU A 108 12.35 -19.20 -1.69
C GLU A 108 11.16 -18.94 -0.75
N VAL A 109 10.79 -17.66 -0.59
CA VAL A 109 9.60 -17.28 0.17
C VAL A 109 8.37 -17.48 -0.74
N PRO A 110 7.33 -18.20 -0.27
CA PRO A 110 6.15 -18.44 -1.08
C PRO A 110 5.49 -17.14 -1.56
N LEU A 111 5.36 -17.03 -2.88
CA LEU A 111 4.66 -15.93 -3.53
C LEU A 111 3.15 -16.20 -3.51
N SER A 112 2.38 -15.21 -3.07
CA SER A 112 0.91 -15.32 -3.00
C SER A 112 0.26 -15.48 -4.38
N GLY A 113 0.93 -15.03 -5.45
CA GLY A 113 0.35 -14.95 -6.79
C GLY A 113 -0.72 -13.84 -6.87
N PRO A 114 -1.52 -13.78 -7.96
CA PRO A 114 -2.56 -12.78 -8.08
C PRO A 114 -3.62 -12.98 -6.99
N GLY A 115 -3.88 -11.91 -6.27
CA GLY A 115 -4.82 -11.86 -5.15
C GLY A 115 -6.23 -12.22 -5.60
N ARG A 116 -6.90 -13.02 -4.77
CA ARG A 116 -8.33 -13.29 -4.88
C ARG A 116 -8.99 -13.01 -3.53
N PRO A 117 -10.18 -12.41 -3.50
CA PRO A 117 -10.93 -12.27 -2.27
C PRO A 117 -11.20 -13.65 -1.66
N PRO A 118 -11.32 -13.74 -0.32
CA PRO A 118 -11.66 -14.99 0.33
C PRO A 118 -13.05 -15.45 -0.12
N LYS A 119 -13.25 -16.77 -0.21
CA LYS A 119 -14.51 -17.38 -0.73
C LYS A 119 -15.81 -16.77 -0.16
N PRO A 120 -15.91 -16.43 1.14
CA PRO A 120 -17.11 -15.80 1.67
C PRO A 120 -17.40 -14.41 1.12
N LEU A 121 -16.38 -13.69 0.65
CA LEU A 121 -16.50 -12.32 0.10
C LEU A 121 -16.39 -12.30 -1.43
N ALA A 122 -15.95 -13.40 -2.04
CA ALA A 122 -15.77 -13.50 -3.48
C ALA A 122 -17.10 -13.36 -4.21
N GLU A 123 -17.13 -12.43 -5.17
CA GLU A 123 -18.26 -12.14 -6.04
C GLU A 123 -17.84 -12.38 -7.48
N LYS A 124 -18.75 -12.87 -8.33
CA LYS A 124 -18.42 -13.17 -9.73
C LYS A 124 -18.16 -11.91 -10.54
N GLU A 125 -18.98 -10.89 -10.30
CA GLU A 125 -18.94 -9.60 -10.98
C GLU A 125 -18.55 -8.48 -10.00
N PRO A 126 -17.97 -7.38 -10.48
CA PRO A 126 -17.70 -6.21 -9.66
C PRO A 126 -18.97 -5.67 -8.97
N VAL A 127 -18.92 -5.42 -7.66
CA VAL A 127 -20.10 -5.00 -6.89
C VAL A 127 -20.20 -3.48 -6.83
N THR A 128 -21.30 -2.91 -7.33
CA THR A 128 -21.53 -1.45 -7.29
C THR A 128 -22.83 -1.04 -6.59
N ASP A 129 -23.63 -2.00 -6.13
CA ASP A 129 -24.93 -1.73 -5.50
C ASP A 129 -24.77 -1.20 -4.07
N LEU A 130 -24.99 0.11 -3.91
CA LEU A 130 -24.89 0.81 -2.62
C LEU A 130 -25.81 0.24 -1.53
N ARG A 131 -26.92 -0.40 -1.90
CA ARG A 131 -27.86 -1.01 -0.92
C ARG A 131 -27.23 -2.19 -0.18
N ARG A 132 -26.21 -2.84 -0.77
CA ARG A 132 -25.52 -3.99 -0.20
C ARG A 132 -24.34 -3.61 0.71
N VAL A 133 -23.89 -2.35 0.65
CA VAL A 133 -22.66 -1.88 1.28
C VAL A 133 -22.61 -2.20 2.78
N SER A 134 -23.65 -1.83 3.54
CA SER A 134 -23.65 -2.07 4.99
C SER A 134 -23.55 -3.56 5.33
N ALA A 135 -24.25 -4.41 4.58
CA ALA A 135 -24.22 -5.86 4.81
C ALA A 135 -22.87 -6.48 4.41
N LEU A 136 -22.25 -5.99 3.33
CA LEU A 136 -20.92 -6.45 2.91
C LEU A 136 -19.83 -5.97 3.86
N ALA A 137 -19.91 -4.74 4.39
CA ALA A 137 -19.01 -4.26 5.42
C ALA A 137 -19.11 -5.11 6.69
N GLU A 138 -20.31 -5.40 7.19
CA GLU A 138 -20.53 -6.29 8.33
C GLU A 138 -19.97 -7.70 8.03
N LYS A 139 -20.29 -8.28 6.87
CA LYS A 139 -19.79 -9.59 6.46
C LYS A 139 -18.26 -9.66 6.40
N THR A 140 -17.61 -8.61 5.90
CA THR A 140 -16.14 -8.52 5.88
C THR A 140 -15.57 -8.46 7.30
N ARG A 141 -16.20 -7.68 8.19
CA ARG A 141 -15.78 -7.61 9.60
C ARG A 141 -15.95 -8.96 10.31
N ASP A 142 -17.05 -9.66 10.07
CA ASP A 142 -17.30 -10.99 10.62
C ASP A 142 -16.29 -12.02 10.12
N HIS A 143 -15.99 -12.00 8.80
CA HIS A 143 -15.01 -12.89 8.19
C HIS A 143 -13.63 -12.76 8.84
N TYR A 144 -13.20 -11.53 9.12
CA TYR A 144 -11.92 -11.23 9.74
C TYR A 144 -11.99 -11.12 11.28
N LYS A 145 -13.14 -11.43 11.89
CA LYS A 145 -13.37 -11.39 13.35
C LYS A 145 -13.04 -10.04 14.00
N LEU A 146 -13.37 -8.95 13.31
CA LEU A 146 -13.07 -7.57 13.73
C LEU A 146 -14.10 -7.01 14.72
N GLY A 147 -15.19 -7.74 15.00
CA GLY A 147 -16.27 -7.26 15.87
C GLY A 147 -16.94 -5.99 15.35
N LEU A 148 -17.53 -5.18 16.24
CA LEU A 148 -18.17 -3.89 15.91
C LEU A 148 -17.40 -2.66 16.43
N ASP A 149 -16.34 -2.88 17.20
CA ASP A 149 -15.50 -1.84 17.78
C ASP A 149 -14.60 -1.18 16.71
N ALA A 150 -13.85 -0.15 17.09
CA ALA A 150 -12.80 0.44 16.28
C ALA A 150 -11.85 -0.62 15.72
N LEU A 151 -11.44 -0.43 14.46
CA LEU A 151 -10.42 -1.30 13.90
C LEU A 151 -9.09 -1.09 14.65
N PRO A 152 -8.29 -2.16 14.82
CA PRO A 152 -6.89 -2.03 15.18
C PRO A 152 -6.11 -1.17 14.17
N ASN A 153 -4.78 -1.17 14.27
CA ASN A 153 -3.96 -0.52 13.26
C ASN A 153 -4.20 -1.16 11.87
N LEU A 154 -4.89 -0.45 10.97
CA LEU A 154 -5.29 -0.98 9.67
C LEU A 154 -4.08 -1.31 8.77
N TYR A 155 -2.96 -0.60 8.93
CA TYR A 155 -1.71 -0.96 8.25
C TYR A 155 -1.24 -2.37 8.66
N ALA A 156 -1.17 -2.62 9.97
CA ALA A 156 -0.76 -3.91 10.51
C ALA A 156 -1.74 -5.03 10.15
N PHE A 157 -3.05 -4.75 10.19
CA PHE A 157 -4.08 -5.69 9.77
C PHE A 157 -3.91 -6.11 8.31
N LEU A 158 -3.74 -5.15 7.38
CA LEU A 158 -3.55 -5.45 5.96
C LEU A 158 -2.25 -6.21 5.72
N ASP A 159 -1.17 -5.82 6.39
CA ASP A 159 0.12 -6.51 6.34
C ASP A 159 0.00 -7.99 6.77
N GLU A 160 -0.73 -8.27 7.86
CA GLU A 160 -1.02 -9.63 8.32
C GLU A 160 -1.84 -10.46 7.32
N LYS A 161 -2.67 -9.80 6.49
CA LYS A 161 -3.42 -10.48 5.40
C LYS A 161 -2.61 -10.62 4.11
N GLY A 162 -1.33 -10.29 4.14
CA GLY A 162 -0.43 -10.37 2.98
C GLY A 162 -0.70 -9.27 1.95
N VAL A 163 -1.29 -8.15 2.37
CA VAL A 163 -1.53 -6.98 1.52
C VAL A 163 -0.42 -5.96 1.78
N LEU A 164 0.47 -5.78 0.80
CA LEU A 164 1.59 -4.86 0.93
C LEU A 164 1.08 -3.41 0.83
N VAL A 165 1.20 -2.65 1.92
CA VAL A 165 0.85 -1.22 1.96
C VAL A 165 2.10 -0.35 1.83
N TYR A 166 2.21 0.38 0.72
CA TYR A 166 3.30 1.32 0.44
C TYR A 166 2.85 2.77 0.63
N ARG A 167 3.68 3.59 1.29
CA ARG A 167 3.38 5.00 1.56
C ARG A 167 4.25 5.90 0.69
N ALA A 168 3.66 6.90 0.06
CA ALA A 168 4.36 7.88 -0.77
C ALA A 168 3.78 9.29 -0.63
N PRO A 169 4.57 10.35 -0.81
CA PRO A 169 4.06 11.70 -0.97
C PRO A 169 3.40 11.85 -2.36
N LEU A 170 2.07 11.79 -2.43
CA LEU A 170 1.33 11.80 -3.70
C LEU A 170 0.60 13.14 -3.94
N GLY A 171 1.16 14.22 -3.40
CA GLY A 171 0.67 15.58 -3.55
C GLY A 171 -0.52 15.92 -2.64
N PRO A 172 -0.84 17.22 -2.47
CA PRO A 172 -1.96 17.66 -1.64
C PRO A 172 -3.31 17.31 -2.30
N LEU A 173 -4.31 17.04 -1.45
CA LEU A 173 -5.70 16.84 -1.86
C LEU A 173 -6.56 18.04 -1.45
N GLY A 174 -7.62 18.30 -2.22
CA GLY A 174 -8.56 19.39 -1.94
C GLY A 174 -8.44 20.54 -2.94
N GLU A 175 -8.88 21.72 -2.53
CA GLU A 175 -8.95 22.90 -3.41
C GLU A 175 -7.57 23.28 -3.94
N GLY A 176 -7.40 23.24 -5.26
CA GLY A 176 -6.12 23.51 -5.94
C GLY A 176 -5.07 22.39 -5.84
N GLY A 177 -5.39 21.26 -5.19
CA GLY A 177 -4.51 20.09 -5.11
C GLY A 177 -4.60 19.21 -6.36
N VAL A 178 -3.45 18.76 -6.86
CA VAL A 178 -3.35 17.84 -8.01
C VAL A 178 -3.01 16.40 -7.59
N GLY A 179 -3.05 16.10 -6.28
CA GLY A 179 -2.68 14.80 -5.74
C GLY A 179 -3.69 13.68 -5.99
N ILE A 180 -3.27 12.45 -5.70
CA ILE A 180 -4.15 11.26 -5.65
C ILE A 180 -4.26 10.74 -4.21
N SER A 181 -5.36 10.09 -3.85
CA SER A 181 -5.54 9.54 -2.50
C SER A 181 -4.74 8.26 -2.29
N GLY A 182 -4.76 7.38 -3.28
CA GLY A 182 -4.16 6.06 -3.23
C GLY A 182 -4.37 5.30 -4.54
N ALA A 183 -3.92 4.06 -4.56
CA ALA A 183 -4.14 3.13 -5.64
C ALA A 183 -4.09 1.68 -5.13
N VAL A 184 -4.69 0.78 -5.88
CA VAL A 184 -4.58 -0.66 -5.66
C VAL A 184 -4.08 -1.35 -6.92
N TYR A 185 -3.14 -2.27 -6.75
CA TYR A 185 -2.60 -3.10 -7.82
C TYR A 185 -2.66 -4.57 -7.41
N ASN A 186 -3.20 -5.42 -8.29
CA ASN A 186 -3.17 -6.86 -8.09
C ASN A 186 -1.93 -7.43 -8.78
N HIS A 187 -0.79 -7.31 -8.12
CA HIS A 187 0.51 -7.73 -8.66
C HIS A 187 0.50 -9.24 -8.94
N PRO A 188 0.98 -9.69 -10.12
CA PRO A 188 0.88 -11.10 -10.53
C PRO A 188 1.63 -12.08 -9.60
N ALA A 189 2.64 -11.62 -8.88
CA ALA A 189 3.39 -12.43 -7.92
C ALA A 189 3.04 -12.17 -6.44
N LEU A 190 2.67 -10.93 -6.09
CA LEU A 190 2.54 -10.51 -4.69
C LEU A 190 1.08 -10.46 -4.24
N GLY A 191 0.14 -10.41 -5.19
CA GLY A 191 -1.27 -10.22 -4.94
C GLY A 191 -1.62 -8.75 -4.74
N PHE A 192 -2.54 -8.46 -3.83
CA PHE A 192 -3.00 -7.09 -3.62
C PHE A 192 -1.91 -6.24 -2.95
N CYS A 193 -1.55 -5.14 -3.60
CA CYS A 193 -0.67 -4.11 -3.12
C CYS A 193 -1.44 -2.78 -3.11
N ILE A 194 -1.31 -2.01 -2.03
CA ILE A 194 -1.98 -0.73 -1.85
C ILE A 194 -0.92 0.37 -1.76
N LEU A 195 -1.14 1.45 -2.50
CA LEU A 195 -0.40 2.70 -2.40
C LEU A 195 -1.27 3.73 -1.65
N VAL A 196 -0.72 4.44 -0.67
CA VAL A 196 -1.43 5.47 0.10
C VAL A 196 -0.66 6.78 0.17
N ASN A 197 -1.39 7.89 0.02
CA ASN A 197 -0.83 9.24 0.07
C ASN A 197 -0.52 9.69 1.50
N ALA A 198 0.77 9.82 1.80
CA ALA A 198 1.28 10.26 3.09
C ALA A 198 1.14 11.78 3.34
N ASN A 199 0.80 12.60 2.33
CA ASN A 199 0.54 14.03 2.48
C ASN A 199 -0.88 14.35 2.97
N THR A 200 -1.60 13.34 3.49
CA THR A 200 -2.94 13.50 4.07
C THR A 200 -2.91 13.19 5.55
N SER A 201 -3.91 13.63 6.33
CA SER A 201 -3.95 13.32 7.76
C SER A 201 -4.04 11.80 8.01
N PRO A 202 -3.50 11.27 9.12
CA PRO A 202 -3.57 9.84 9.44
C PRO A 202 -4.99 9.27 9.38
N GLY A 203 -5.98 10.00 9.91
CA GLY A 203 -7.39 9.58 9.82
C GLY A 203 -7.94 9.51 8.39
N ARG A 204 -7.38 10.29 7.44
CA ARG A 204 -7.71 10.19 6.01
C ARG A 204 -6.96 9.05 5.33
N GLN A 205 -5.71 8.79 5.72
CA GLN A 205 -4.96 7.63 5.24
C GLN A 205 -5.69 6.32 5.59
N VAL A 206 -6.24 6.20 6.81
CA VAL A 206 -7.07 5.04 7.22
C VAL A 206 -8.31 4.89 6.33
N PHE A 207 -8.98 5.99 5.97
CA PHE A 207 -10.11 5.96 5.05
C PHE A 207 -9.69 5.45 3.67
N THR A 208 -8.60 5.99 3.11
CA THR A 208 -8.04 5.53 1.84
C THR A 208 -7.72 4.04 1.90
N LEU A 209 -7.06 3.54 2.94
CA LEU A 209 -6.76 2.11 3.06
C LEU A 209 -8.01 1.24 3.01
N ALA A 210 -9.07 1.62 3.73
CA ALA A 210 -10.33 0.88 3.71
C ALA A 210 -11.03 0.96 2.34
N HIS A 211 -10.90 2.10 1.64
CA HIS A 211 -11.41 2.29 0.29
C HIS A 211 -10.66 1.40 -0.71
N GLU A 212 -9.32 1.43 -0.73
CA GLU A 212 -8.52 0.57 -1.61
C GLU A 212 -8.74 -0.92 -1.29
N TRP A 213 -8.96 -1.25 -0.01
CA TRP A 213 -9.33 -2.59 0.40
C TRP A 213 -10.69 -3.03 -0.14
N ALA A 214 -11.66 -2.11 -0.27
CA ALA A 214 -12.94 -2.38 -0.93
C ALA A 214 -12.72 -2.77 -2.40
N HIS A 215 -11.84 -2.06 -3.10
CA HIS A 215 -11.48 -2.40 -4.48
C HIS A 215 -10.79 -3.78 -4.58
N ALA A 216 -9.85 -4.07 -3.69
CA ALA A 216 -9.21 -5.38 -3.61
C ALA A 216 -10.20 -6.52 -3.33
N LEU A 217 -11.27 -6.28 -2.56
CA LEU A 217 -12.26 -7.31 -2.23
C LEU A 217 -13.36 -7.45 -3.29
N PHE A 218 -13.85 -6.35 -3.85
CA PHE A 218 -15.09 -6.35 -4.65
C PHE A 218 -14.91 -5.91 -6.10
N HIS A 219 -13.72 -5.43 -6.48
CA HIS A 219 -13.39 -4.97 -7.84
C HIS A 219 -12.12 -5.61 -8.41
N HIS A 220 -11.60 -6.66 -7.76
CA HIS A 220 -10.32 -7.33 -8.03
C HIS A 220 -10.16 -7.91 -9.44
N GLN A 221 -11.25 -8.01 -10.20
CA GLN A 221 -11.26 -8.44 -11.60
C GLN A 221 -10.64 -7.37 -12.53
N SER A 222 -10.47 -6.14 -12.04
CA SER A 222 -9.80 -5.05 -12.76
C SER A 222 -8.30 -5.09 -12.38
N GLY A 223 -7.38 -5.25 -13.33
CA GLY A 223 -5.95 -5.50 -13.08
C GLY A 223 -5.20 -4.43 -12.27
N GLY A 224 -5.77 -3.23 -12.11
CA GLY A 224 -5.30 -2.14 -11.24
C GLY A 224 -6.29 -0.97 -11.26
N ILE A 225 -6.38 -0.21 -10.18
CA ILE A 225 -7.29 0.93 -10.03
C ILE A 225 -6.52 2.08 -9.36
N VAL A 226 -6.62 3.29 -9.93
CA VAL A 226 -6.07 4.53 -9.35
C VAL A 226 -7.22 5.47 -9.05
N CYS A 227 -7.26 5.95 -7.82
CA CYS A 227 -8.41 6.68 -7.29
C CYS A 227 -8.11 8.18 -7.21
N ARG A 228 -8.97 9.00 -7.84
CA ARG A 228 -8.91 10.47 -7.77
C ARG A 228 -10.09 11.02 -6.99
N MET A 229 -9.89 12.21 -6.44
CA MET A 229 -10.98 12.93 -5.79
C MET A 229 -11.99 13.40 -6.85
N GLY A 230 -13.21 12.87 -6.82
CA GLY A 230 -14.32 13.30 -7.69
C GLY A 230 -14.64 12.38 -8.87
N ASP A 231 -14.08 11.16 -8.94
CA ASP A 231 -14.55 10.16 -9.90
C ASP A 231 -15.97 9.68 -9.53
N TYR A 232 -16.93 9.91 -10.41
CA TYR A 232 -18.34 9.59 -10.20
C TYR A 232 -18.73 8.17 -10.63
N ASP A 233 -17.75 7.28 -10.83
CA ASP A 233 -18.02 5.89 -11.20
C ASP A 233 -18.73 5.15 -10.05
N ALA A 234 -19.57 4.18 -10.40
CA ALA A 234 -20.35 3.39 -9.45
C ALA A 234 -19.44 2.56 -8.52
N LYS A 235 -18.25 2.17 -8.98
CA LYS A 235 -17.23 1.47 -8.16
C LYS A 235 -16.67 2.37 -7.06
N GLU A 236 -16.28 3.61 -7.39
CA GLU A 236 -15.75 4.59 -6.43
C GLU A 236 -16.78 4.91 -5.35
N ARG A 237 -18.03 5.17 -5.75
CA ARG A 237 -19.13 5.41 -4.80
C ARG A 237 -19.37 4.22 -3.88
N PHE A 238 -19.24 3.00 -4.40
CA PHE A 238 -19.34 1.79 -3.59
C PHE A 238 -18.17 1.66 -2.61
N ALA A 239 -16.94 1.91 -3.06
CA ALA A 239 -15.75 1.84 -2.23
C ALA A 239 -15.75 2.89 -1.11
N ASP A 240 -16.16 4.13 -1.40
CA ASP A 240 -16.35 5.18 -0.39
C ASP A 240 -17.38 4.78 0.66
N ALA A 241 -18.54 4.31 0.22
CA ALA A 241 -19.59 3.87 1.13
C ALA A 241 -19.13 2.66 1.96
N PHE A 242 -18.43 1.70 1.33
CA PHE A 242 -17.87 0.54 2.02
C PHE A 242 -16.85 0.96 3.08
N ALA A 243 -15.88 1.80 2.75
CA ALA A 243 -14.89 2.30 3.69
C ALA A 243 -15.56 2.95 4.90
N ALA A 244 -16.57 3.78 4.66
CA ALA A 244 -17.31 4.48 5.70
C ALA A 244 -18.07 3.52 6.64
N HIS A 245 -18.75 2.50 6.11
CA HIS A 245 -19.46 1.48 6.90
C HIS A 245 -18.51 0.47 7.58
N PHE A 246 -17.41 0.12 6.93
CA PHE A 246 -16.41 -0.82 7.43
C PHE A 246 -15.64 -0.23 8.62
N LEU A 247 -15.26 1.04 8.53
CA LEU A 247 -14.56 1.76 9.58
C LEU A 247 -15.47 2.18 10.74
N VAL A 248 -16.69 2.58 10.43
CA VAL A 248 -17.67 3.07 11.42
C VAL A 248 -18.98 2.27 11.31
N PRO A 249 -19.05 1.10 11.98
CA PRO A 249 -20.23 0.24 11.95
C PRO A 249 -21.46 0.98 12.48
N GLY A 250 -22.55 1.01 11.69
CA GLY A 250 -23.75 1.77 12.03
C GLY A 250 -24.41 1.34 13.34
N LYS A 251 -24.35 0.04 13.69
CA LYS A 251 -24.86 -0.48 14.96
C LYS A 251 -24.14 0.13 16.16
N GLU A 252 -22.81 0.15 16.14
CA GLU A 252 -22.01 0.71 17.24
C GLU A 252 -22.10 2.23 17.28
N LEU A 253 -22.08 2.90 16.12
CA LEU A 253 -22.25 4.36 16.05
C LEU A 253 -23.57 4.81 16.69
N ARG A 254 -24.69 4.12 16.38
CA ARG A 254 -25.99 4.42 16.99
C ARG A 254 -25.97 4.27 18.51
N ARG A 255 -25.43 3.14 19.00
CA ARG A 255 -25.29 2.87 20.44
C ARG A 255 -24.52 3.98 21.15
N LEU A 256 -23.35 4.35 20.64
CA LEU A 256 -22.52 5.40 21.24
C LEU A 256 -23.19 6.79 21.21
N VAL A 257 -23.93 7.11 20.16
CA VAL A 257 -24.66 8.38 20.07
C VAL A 257 -25.85 8.41 21.03
N GLU A 258 -26.55 7.30 21.21
CA GLU A 258 -27.61 7.16 22.21
C GLU A 258 -27.07 7.41 23.63
N ASP A 259 -25.95 6.76 23.98
CA ASP A 259 -25.26 6.98 25.26
C ASP A 259 -24.87 8.46 25.48
N GLU A 260 -24.40 9.16 24.43
CA GLU A 260 -24.05 10.58 24.51
C GLU A 260 -25.27 11.49 24.63
N ARG A 261 -26.39 11.11 24.00
CA ARG A 261 -27.66 11.85 24.10
C ARG A 261 -28.23 11.78 25.50
N GLU A 262 -28.16 10.63 26.16
CA GLU A 262 -28.53 10.49 27.58
C GLU A 262 -27.65 11.36 28.49
N LYS A 263 -26.39 11.58 28.10
CA LYS A 263 -25.41 12.45 28.79
C LYS A 263 -25.45 13.91 28.31
N GLY A 264 -26.61 14.40 27.89
CA GLY A 264 -26.83 15.81 27.56
C GLY A 264 -26.63 16.21 26.09
N GLY A 265 -26.76 15.27 25.15
CA GLY A 265 -26.77 15.55 23.71
C GLY A 265 -25.42 15.36 23.01
N LEU A 266 -25.37 15.64 21.71
CA LEU A 266 -24.17 15.48 20.87
C LEU A 266 -23.65 16.85 20.44
N ASP A 267 -22.41 17.17 20.83
CA ASP A 267 -21.67 18.37 20.42
C ASP A 267 -20.42 18.01 19.61
N ALA A 268 -19.71 19.02 19.08
CA ALA A 268 -18.54 18.81 18.24
C ALA A 268 -17.38 18.10 18.96
N TYR A 269 -17.19 18.33 20.26
CA TYR A 269 -16.17 17.64 21.04
C TYR A 269 -16.51 16.17 21.23
N LYS A 270 -17.79 15.84 21.46
CA LYS A 270 -18.27 14.45 21.51
C LYS A 270 -18.10 13.75 20.16
N VAL A 271 -18.38 14.42 19.05
CA VAL A 271 -18.11 13.89 17.70
C VAL A 271 -16.62 13.65 17.49
N LEU A 272 -15.75 14.54 17.98
CA LEU A 272 -14.30 14.32 17.93
C LEU A 272 -13.87 13.10 18.75
N ARG A 273 -14.43 12.88 19.93
CA ARG A 273 -14.16 11.66 20.72
C ARG A 273 -14.58 10.40 19.98
N LEU A 274 -15.71 10.41 19.27
CA LEU A 274 -16.12 9.30 18.41
C LEU A 274 -15.12 9.08 17.26
N ALA A 275 -14.60 10.15 16.65
CA ALA A 275 -13.57 10.04 15.62
C ALA A 275 -12.27 9.44 16.16
N ALA A 276 -11.84 9.84 17.36
CA ALA A 276 -10.70 9.25 18.05
C ALA A 276 -10.95 7.78 18.42
N TYR A 277 -12.15 7.44 18.90
CA TYR A 277 -12.56 6.06 19.20
C TYR A 277 -12.43 5.17 17.96
N PHE A 278 -13.09 5.54 16.85
CA PHE A 278 -13.03 4.77 15.61
C PHE A 278 -11.69 4.92 14.85
N ARG A 279 -10.78 5.77 15.33
CA ARG A 279 -9.46 6.07 14.72
C ARG A 279 -9.54 6.55 13.27
N VAL A 280 -10.54 7.38 12.98
CA VAL A 280 -10.78 7.95 11.65
C VAL A 280 -10.78 9.48 11.71
N SER A 281 -10.80 10.13 10.55
CA SER A 281 -10.93 11.58 10.50
C SER A 281 -12.26 12.06 11.11
N TYR A 282 -12.25 13.25 11.70
CA TYR A 282 -13.47 13.92 12.17
C TYR A 282 -14.53 14.03 11.07
N ALA A 283 -14.11 14.31 9.84
CA ALA A 283 -15.01 14.38 8.68
C ALA A 283 -15.69 13.03 8.38
N THR A 284 -15.00 11.91 8.56
CA THR A 284 -15.56 10.57 8.35
C THR A 284 -16.71 10.31 9.32
N VAL A 285 -16.51 10.51 10.62
CA VAL A 285 -17.60 10.33 11.61
C VAL A 285 -18.72 11.32 11.36
N LEU A 286 -18.40 12.58 11.08
CA LEU A 286 -19.42 13.61 10.85
C LEU A 286 -20.33 13.26 9.65
N ASN A 287 -19.75 12.77 8.56
CA ASN A 287 -20.52 12.29 7.40
C ASN A 287 -21.35 11.05 7.76
N ARG A 288 -20.78 10.08 8.48
CA ARG A 288 -21.52 8.88 8.93
C ARG A 288 -22.70 9.23 9.84
N LEU A 289 -22.56 10.20 10.73
CA LEU A 289 -23.64 10.68 11.57
C LEU A 289 -24.79 11.28 10.73
N LEU A 290 -24.47 12.01 9.66
CA LEU A 290 -25.46 12.56 8.75
C LEU A 290 -26.14 11.44 7.94
N ASP A 291 -25.36 10.51 7.39
CA ASP A 291 -25.86 9.37 6.60
C ASP A 291 -26.83 8.50 7.41
N GLU A 292 -26.51 8.26 8.68
CA GLU A 292 -27.34 7.52 9.64
C GLU A 292 -28.48 8.37 10.25
N LYS A 293 -28.62 9.63 9.84
CA LYS A 293 -29.63 10.59 10.32
C LYS A 293 -29.57 10.81 11.85
N LEU A 294 -28.37 10.70 12.42
CA LEU A 294 -28.10 10.92 13.84
C LEU A 294 -27.84 12.40 14.16
N ILE A 295 -27.56 13.21 13.14
CA ILE A 295 -27.51 14.68 13.20
C ILE A 295 -28.29 15.27 12.02
N SER A 296 -28.76 16.51 12.18
CA SER A 296 -29.37 17.26 11.08
C SER A 296 -28.33 17.84 10.12
N THR A 297 -28.76 18.22 8.92
CA THR A 297 -27.92 18.95 7.94
C THR A 297 -27.39 20.27 8.51
N GLU A 298 -28.15 20.93 9.39
CA GLU A 298 -27.73 22.17 10.06
C GLU A 298 -26.61 21.91 11.07
N GLN A 299 -26.76 20.86 11.90
CA GLN A 299 -25.71 20.42 12.83
C GLN A 299 -24.44 20.01 12.06
N HIS A 300 -24.58 19.25 10.97
CA HIS A 300 -23.46 18.88 10.11
C HIS A 300 -22.72 20.11 9.58
N ARG A 301 -23.45 21.10 9.05
CA ARG A 301 -22.86 22.35 8.54
C ARG A 301 -22.13 23.13 9.64
N LEU A 302 -22.73 23.23 10.83
CA LEU A 302 -22.12 23.89 11.98
C LEU A 302 -20.83 23.17 12.40
N PHE A 303 -20.91 21.86 12.59
CA PHE A 303 -19.80 21.04 13.10
C PHE A 303 -18.63 20.94 12.13
N ARG A 304 -18.88 21.01 10.82
CA ARG A 304 -17.86 21.05 9.78
C ARG A 304 -16.96 22.30 9.85
N GLY A 305 -17.44 23.39 10.47
CA GLY A 305 -16.68 24.64 10.62
C GLY A 305 -15.62 24.61 11.71
N TYR A 306 -15.58 23.58 12.57
CA TYR A 306 -14.62 23.49 13.66
C TYR A 306 -13.31 22.82 13.24
N SER A 307 -12.20 23.26 13.84
CA SER A 307 -10.87 22.66 13.64
C SER A 307 -10.70 21.41 14.50
N PRO A 308 -10.57 20.21 13.92
CA PRO A 308 -10.43 18.98 14.70
C PRO A 308 -9.12 18.91 15.50
N SER A 309 -8.00 19.42 14.94
CA SER A 309 -6.71 19.43 15.63
C SER A 309 -6.71 20.38 16.84
N ALA A 310 -7.33 21.56 16.71
CA ALA A 310 -7.46 22.50 17.83
C ALA A 310 -8.34 21.91 18.95
N MET A 311 -9.45 21.27 18.60
CA MET A 311 -10.31 20.59 19.57
C MET A 311 -9.59 19.39 20.23
N ALA A 312 -8.81 18.62 19.47
CA ALA A 312 -8.03 17.50 20.00
C ALA A 312 -7.01 17.96 21.04
N ARG A 313 -6.27 19.03 20.73
CA ARG A 313 -5.34 19.67 21.66
C ARG A 313 -6.03 20.13 22.94
N ALA A 314 -7.22 20.75 22.82
CA ALA A 314 -7.97 21.22 23.98
C ALA A 314 -8.43 20.09 24.92
N LEU A 315 -8.64 18.88 24.39
CA LEU A 315 -9.02 17.69 25.16
C LEU A 315 -7.83 16.81 25.59
N GLY A 316 -6.60 17.15 25.18
CA GLY A 316 -5.44 16.28 25.40
C GLY A 316 -5.46 14.98 24.59
N LEU A 317 -6.18 14.96 23.47
CA LEU A 317 -6.17 13.85 22.51
C LEU A 317 -4.96 13.95 21.57
N GLU A 318 -4.62 12.85 20.90
CA GLU A 318 -3.55 12.78 19.89
C GLU A 318 -3.85 13.71 18.69
N GLU A 319 -3.32 14.94 18.74
CA GLU A 319 -3.55 15.96 17.72
C GLU A 319 -3.11 15.49 16.32
N GLU A 320 -2.02 14.72 16.23
CA GLU A 320 -1.41 14.30 14.97
C GLU A 320 -2.37 13.48 14.10
N MET A 321 -3.31 12.72 14.70
CA MET A 321 -4.33 11.97 13.96
C MET A 321 -5.19 12.87 13.06
N PHE A 322 -5.38 14.12 13.48
CA PHE A 322 -6.27 15.09 12.85
C PHE A 322 -5.54 16.18 12.07
N ARG A 323 -4.20 16.21 12.14
CA ARG A 323 -3.38 17.19 11.44
C ARG A 323 -2.97 16.66 10.07
N ILE A 324 -2.93 17.54 9.07
CA ILE A 324 -2.28 17.23 7.80
C ILE A 324 -0.77 17.41 8.03
N PRO A 325 0.06 16.38 7.81
CA PRO A 325 1.49 16.50 8.05
C PRO A 325 2.11 17.43 7.00
N GLU A 326 3.14 18.17 7.41
CA GLU A 326 3.99 18.89 6.47
C GLU A 326 4.66 17.90 5.51
N PRO A 327 4.76 18.20 4.20
CA PRO A 327 5.43 17.32 3.26
C PRO A 327 6.88 17.07 3.67
N HIS A 328 7.23 15.80 3.90
CA HIS A 328 8.60 15.39 4.19
C HIS A 328 9.00 14.14 3.39
N PRO A 329 10.30 13.93 3.13
CA PRO A 329 10.78 12.67 2.57
C PRO A 329 10.44 11.50 3.49
N LEU A 330 9.95 10.41 2.91
CA LEU A 330 9.79 9.14 3.61
C LEU A 330 10.98 8.23 3.29
N PHE A 331 11.45 7.49 4.29
CA PHE A 331 12.52 6.50 4.17
C PHE A 331 11.93 5.10 4.38
N LEU A 332 12.22 4.48 5.53
CA LEU A 332 11.70 3.16 5.86
C LEU A 332 10.20 3.17 6.16
N GLU A 333 9.64 4.35 6.49
CA GLU A 333 8.21 4.54 6.75
C GLU A 333 7.34 4.32 5.50
N ARG A 334 7.96 4.17 4.32
CA ARG A 334 7.29 3.79 3.06
C ARG A 334 6.80 2.35 3.09
N TYR A 335 7.50 1.48 3.82
CA TYR A 335 7.35 0.03 3.73
C TYR A 335 6.57 -0.52 4.92
N PRO A 336 5.82 -1.63 4.73
CA PRO A 336 5.21 -2.32 5.85
C PRO A 336 6.27 -3.02 6.71
N VAL A 337 5.90 -3.32 7.95
CA VAL A 337 6.81 -3.90 8.94
C VAL A 337 7.29 -5.28 8.49
N SER A 338 6.42 -6.10 7.90
CA SER A 338 6.78 -7.44 7.39
C SER A 338 7.93 -7.41 6.38
N VAL A 339 7.97 -6.42 5.48
CA VAL A 339 9.06 -6.22 4.50
C VAL A 339 10.36 -5.92 5.22
N LEU A 340 10.33 -5.00 6.19
CA LEU A 340 11.53 -4.61 6.95
C LEU A 340 12.05 -5.77 7.79
N GLU A 341 11.17 -6.55 8.42
CA GLU A 341 11.54 -7.76 9.17
C GLU A 341 12.16 -8.83 8.28
N GLN A 342 11.56 -9.09 7.11
CA GLN A 342 12.06 -10.07 6.17
C GLN A 342 13.44 -9.66 5.61
N LEU A 343 13.63 -8.37 5.31
CA LEU A 343 14.94 -7.84 4.92
C LEU A 343 15.96 -7.94 6.04
N ARG A 344 15.59 -7.63 7.29
CA ARG A 344 16.48 -7.81 8.44
C ARG A 344 16.92 -9.27 8.58
N ARG A 345 16.00 -10.24 8.45
CA ARG A 345 16.33 -11.67 8.47
C ARG A 345 17.28 -12.05 7.34
N ALA A 346 17.01 -11.60 6.11
CA ALA A 346 17.85 -11.89 4.96
C ALA A 346 19.28 -11.30 5.10
N LEU A 347 19.39 -10.09 5.64
CA LEU A 347 20.68 -9.45 5.94
C LEU A 347 21.44 -10.18 7.05
N GLN A 348 20.75 -10.62 8.11
CA GLN A 348 21.37 -11.36 9.22
C GLN A 348 21.82 -12.77 8.82
N ALA A 349 21.18 -13.36 7.80
CA ALA A 349 21.54 -14.66 7.23
C ALA A 349 22.57 -14.56 6.08
N ASP A 350 23.12 -13.36 5.82
CA ASP A 350 24.05 -13.09 4.70
C ASP A 350 23.49 -13.44 3.30
N HIS A 351 22.16 -13.57 3.16
CA HIS A 351 21.51 -13.78 1.86
C HIS A 351 21.43 -12.48 1.04
N LEU A 352 21.55 -11.33 1.71
CA LEU A 352 21.52 -10.01 1.11
C LEU A 352 22.63 -9.16 1.72
N THR A 353 23.29 -8.34 0.89
CA THR A 353 24.22 -7.33 1.41
C THR A 353 23.48 -6.05 1.81
N PRO A 354 24.04 -5.23 2.73
CA PRO A 354 23.45 -3.93 3.06
C PRO A 354 23.26 -3.00 1.85
N ALA A 355 24.14 -3.10 0.84
CA ALA A 355 24.04 -2.31 -0.39
C ALA A 355 22.85 -2.75 -1.26
N GLN A 356 22.60 -4.05 -1.38
CA GLN A 356 21.43 -4.57 -2.11
C GLN A 356 20.12 -4.20 -1.40
N ALA A 357 20.08 -4.27 -0.06
CA ALA A 357 18.92 -3.81 0.71
C ALA A 357 18.67 -2.31 0.55
N ALA A 358 19.75 -1.51 0.53
CA ALA A 358 19.66 -0.07 0.35
C ALA A 358 19.13 0.31 -1.04
N ASP A 359 19.60 -0.39 -2.07
CA ASP A 359 19.12 -0.24 -3.45
C ASP A 359 17.63 -0.55 -3.56
N LEU A 360 17.19 -1.73 -3.10
CA LEU A 360 15.77 -2.12 -3.07
C LEU A 360 14.88 -1.12 -2.32
N LEU A 361 15.33 -0.67 -1.15
CA LEU A 361 14.58 0.28 -0.32
C LEU A 361 14.74 1.74 -0.77
N ARG A 362 15.54 2.01 -1.82
CA ARG A 362 15.85 3.35 -2.33
C ARG A 362 16.31 4.31 -1.22
N VAL A 363 17.11 3.80 -0.28
CA VAL A 363 17.73 4.57 0.82
C VAL A 363 19.25 4.45 0.77
N ASP A 364 19.95 5.24 1.59
CA ASP A 364 21.38 5.11 1.76
C ASP A 364 21.75 3.86 2.59
N VAL A 365 22.92 3.27 2.29
CA VAL A 365 23.43 2.09 3.02
C VAL A 365 23.63 2.37 4.52
N THR A 366 23.88 3.63 4.89
CA THR A 366 24.00 4.04 6.30
C THR A 366 22.67 3.94 7.03
N THR A 367 21.53 4.27 6.39
CA THR A 367 20.18 4.05 6.91
C THR A 367 19.92 2.57 7.14
N VAL A 368 20.25 1.69 6.20
CA VAL A 368 20.11 0.23 6.38
C VAL A 368 20.92 -0.25 7.58
N ARG A 369 22.19 0.15 7.68
CA ARG A 369 23.06 -0.23 8.80
C ARG A 369 22.53 0.27 10.14
N ALA A 370 22.12 1.53 10.20
CA ALA A 370 21.70 2.18 11.44
C ALA A 370 20.29 1.74 11.90
N ARG A 371 19.39 1.39 10.97
CA ARG A 371 17.98 1.13 11.28
C ARG A 371 17.59 -0.34 11.18
N LEU A 372 18.20 -1.12 10.28
CA LEU A 372 17.85 -2.53 10.08
C LEU A 372 18.87 -3.49 10.68
N LEU A 373 20.16 -3.12 10.78
CA LEU A 373 21.20 -4.01 11.31
C LEU A 373 21.72 -3.62 12.69
N ALA A 374 21.46 -2.41 13.16
CA ALA A 374 21.87 -2.01 14.50
C ALA A 374 21.28 -2.95 15.55
N GLU A 375 22.09 -3.25 16.57
CA GLU A 375 21.59 -3.85 17.80
C GLU A 375 20.62 -2.87 18.47
N PRO A 376 19.51 -3.36 19.07
CA PRO A 376 18.63 -2.52 19.86
C PRO A 376 19.45 -1.80 20.96
N PRO A 377 19.23 -0.50 21.18
CA PRO A 377 19.87 0.19 22.30
C PRO A 377 19.44 -0.45 23.62
N LYS A 378 20.32 -0.39 24.64
CA LYS A 378 19.93 -0.79 26.00
C LYS A 378 18.82 0.12 26.49
N ALA A 379 17.86 -0.46 27.22
CA ALA A 379 16.81 0.28 27.90
C ALA A 379 17.43 1.37 28.79
N ASN A 380 16.86 2.57 28.74
CA ASN A 380 17.24 3.62 29.67
C ASN A 380 16.71 3.28 31.09
N PRO A 381 17.18 3.94 32.17
CA PRO A 381 16.77 3.60 33.52
C PRO A 381 15.26 3.67 33.78
N LEU A 382 14.52 4.54 33.09
CA LEU A 382 13.07 4.65 33.23
C LEU A 382 12.37 3.46 32.56
N GLU A 383 12.78 3.11 31.33
CA GLU A 383 12.28 1.92 30.63
C GLU A 383 12.61 0.63 31.38
N ALA A 384 13.80 0.54 31.98
CA ALA A 384 14.21 -0.60 32.78
C ALA A 384 13.38 -0.72 34.07
N GLY A 385 13.06 0.41 34.71
CA GLY A 385 12.25 0.44 35.93
C GLY A 385 10.82 -0.07 35.73
N GLU A 386 10.24 0.05 34.52
CA GLU A 386 8.91 -0.51 34.23
C GLU A 386 8.84 -2.02 34.48
N PHE A 387 9.95 -2.76 34.26
CA PHE A 387 10.01 -4.20 34.50
C PHE A 387 10.00 -4.57 36.01
N ASP A 388 10.43 -3.64 36.86
CA ASP A 388 10.43 -3.80 38.32
C ASP A 388 9.08 -3.37 38.92
N GLU A 389 8.37 -2.44 38.27
CA GLU A 389 7.08 -1.90 38.72
C GLU A 389 5.89 -2.77 38.28
N LEU A 390 5.97 -3.39 37.10
CA LEU A 390 4.91 -4.25 36.58
C LEU A 390 4.99 -5.67 37.17
N PRO A 391 3.85 -6.29 37.51
CA PRO A 391 3.85 -7.60 38.14
C PRO A 391 4.41 -8.66 37.19
N GLN A 392 5.38 -9.42 37.67
CA GLN A 392 5.77 -10.68 37.03
C GLN A 392 4.70 -11.73 37.33
N VAL A 393 3.79 -11.94 36.38
CA VAL A 393 2.84 -13.04 36.44
C VAL A 393 3.57 -14.29 35.93
N ALA A 394 3.95 -15.16 36.87
CA ALA A 394 4.63 -16.42 36.61
C ALA A 394 3.72 -17.48 35.96
#